data_AF-A0A961NSH8-F1
#
_entry.id   AF-A0A961NSH8-F1
#
_cell.length_a   1.000
_cell.length_b   1.000
_cell.length_c   1.000
_cell.angle_alpha   90.00
_cell.angle_beta   90.00
_cell.angle_gamma   90.00
#
_symmetry.space_group_name_H-M   'P 1'
#
loop_
_entity.id
_entity.type
_entity.pdbx_description
1 polymer ?
#
loop_
_entity_poly.entity_id
_entity_poly.type
_entity_poly.pdbx_seq_one_letter_code
_entity_poly.pdbx_strand_id
1 'polypeptide(L)'
;MGVSRLRPRARGMELLKQFERELDPQQPEQGPGRPRIIGYGEISTVFTFEDRALSGRAYKRMAIFEDQSESEYYLKGYFEYNALLEKAGVHVPDHDGFELTDHQGRPVLYLSQSLLNPDALAHRAIHDLVPSEAVRMFEVIIGRVHDLFSANAANPGVQLGLDAQLSNWVLSHAPRDGRLPRRIGLSYIDTSLPLIRRDGQEEVNAELFLRVCPVALSWILRRFFLDEVLDRYYLVREVLLDLIANLIKERAEHLIEPYLAVANRYLERWPEAKPIETGHVRAYYREDALIWRLFLSFRKMERFWRLKIRRQPYSLILPGPISR
;
A
#
# COMPACT_ATOMS: atom_id res chain seq x y z
N MET A 1 -12.29 24.10 3.31
CA MET A 1 -12.59 22.69 2.99
C MET A 1 -13.25 22.67 1.61
N GLY A 2 -12.48 22.39 0.57
CA GLY A 2 -13.03 22.25 -0.78
C GLY A 2 -13.82 20.95 -0.89
N VAL A 3 -14.96 20.98 -1.58
CA VAL A 3 -15.73 19.77 -1.91
C VAL A 3 -14.78 18.79 -2.60
N SER A 4 -14.51 17.64 -1.97
CA SER A 4 -13.63 16.62 -2.53
C SER A 4 -14.15 16.22 -3.91
N ARG A 5 -13.37 16.52 -4.95
CA ARG A 5 -13.70 16.20 -6.34
C ARG A 5 -13.49 14.72 -6.66
N LEU A 6 -13.21 13.88 -5.67
CA LEU A 6 -12.89 12.46 -5.84
C LEU A 6 -13.96 11.51 -5.32
N ARG A 7 -14.92 11.97 -4.53
CA ARG A 7 -16.18 11.24 -4.37
C ARG A 7 -16.90 11.19 -5.72
N PRO A 8 -17.42 10.03 -6.15
CA PRO A 8 -18.30 9.96 -7.30
C PRO A 8 -19.53 10.85 -7.12
N ARG A 9 -19.95 11.52 -8.20
CA ARG A 9 -21.26 12.19 -8.23
C ARG A 9 -22.37 11.15 -8.14
N ALA A 10 -23.62 11.60 -7.90
CA ALA A 10 -24.78 10.72 -7.72
C ALA A 10 -24.84 9.53 -8.70
N ARG A 11 -24.70 9.77 -10.01
CA ARG A 11 -24.67 8.68 -11.02
C ARG A 11 -23.53 7.67 -10.79
N GLY A 12 -22.31 8.13 -10.52
CA GLY A 12 -21.18 7.24 -10.27
C GLY A 12 -21.34 6.50 -8.94
N MET A 13 -21.93 7.13 -7.94
CA MET A 13 -22.24 6.50 -6.65
C MET A 13 -23.25 5.36 -6.83
N GLU A 14 -24.31 5.57 -7.60
CA GLU A 14 -25.28 4.51 -7.92
C GLU A 14 -24.63 3.37 -8.72
N LEU A 15 -23.70 3.68 -9.63
CA LEU A 15 -22.95 2.66 -10.36
C LEU A 15 -22.05 1.82 -9.44
N LEU A 16 -21.35 2.43 -8.47
CA LEU A 16 -20.55 1.68 -7.48
C LEU A 16 -21.43 0.84 -6.54
N LYS A 17 -22.60 1.34 -6.13
CA LYS A 17 -23.57 0.55 -5.36
C LYS A 17 -24.07 -0.64 -6.18
N GLN A 18 -24.33 -0.44 -7.47
CA GLN A 18 -24.71 -1.54 -8.36
C GLN A 18 -23.57 -2.55 -8.49
N PHE A 19 -22.34 -2.08 -8.68
CA PHE A 19 -21.15 -2.92 -8.72
C PHE A 19 -21.01 -3.76 -7.44
N GLU A 20 -21.13 -3.18 -6.24
CA GLU A 20 -21.05 -3.95 -4.99
C GLU A 20 -22.16 -5.00 -4.83
N ARG A 21 -23.37 -4.72 -5.31
CA ARG A 21 -24.48 -5.69 -5.27
C ARG A 21 -24.27 -6.86 -6.22
N GLU A 22 -23.64 -6.61 -7.37
CA GLU A 22 -23.46 -7.58 -8.46
C GLU A 22 -22.07 -8.22 -8.50
N LEU A 23 -21.13 -7.78 -7.66
CA LEU A 23 -19.75 -8.25 -7.65
C LEU A 23 -19.68 -9.74 -7.33
N ASP A 24 -19.13 -10.52 -8.27
CA ASP A 24 -18.57 -11.85 -8.03
C ASP A 24 -17.07 -11.71 -7.74
N PRO A 25 -16.59 -11.91 -6.50
CA PRO A 25 -15.17 -11.82 -6.17
C PRO A 25 -14.27 -12.84 -6.90
N GLN A 26 -14.85 -13.88 -7.52
CA GLN A 26 -14.13 -14.82 -8.38
C GLN A 26 -14.00 -14.32 -9.82
N GLN A 27 -14.87 -13.41 -10.26
CA GLN A 27 -14.88 -12.79 -11.58
C GLN A 27 -15.07 -11.27 -11.48
N PRO A 28 -14.16 -10.57 -10.75
CA PRO A 28 -14.38 -9.19 -10.31
C PRO A 28 -14.43 -8.15 -11.44
N GLU A 29 -13.95 -8.48 -12.64
CA GLU A 29 -13.95 -7.59 -13.81
C GLU A 29 -15.21 -7.74 -14.70
N GLN A 30 -16.11 -8.69 -14.39
CA GLN A 30 -17.35 -8.89 -15.17
C GLN A 30 -18.54 -8.04 -14.69
N GLY A 31 -18.34 -7.24 -13.63
CA GLY A 31 -19.38 -6.41 -13.04
C GLY A 31 -19.77 -5.18 -13.89
N PRO A 32 -20.82 -4.45 -13.46
CA PRO A 32 -21.25 -3.22 -14.12
C PRO A 32 -20.18 -2.13 -14.05
N GLY A 33 -20.17 -1.25 -15.06
CA GLY A 33 -19.18 -0.16 -15.17
C GLY A 33 -17.83 -0.56 -15.76
N ARG A 34 -17.70 -1.80 -16.25
CA ARG A 34 -16.47 -2.38 -16.84
C ARG A 34 -15.25 -2.15 -15.93
N PRO A 35 -15.27 -2.73 -14.73
CA PRO A 35 -14.17 -2.61 -13.78
C PRO A 35 -12.92 -3.30 -14.35
N ARG A 36 -11.76 -2.68 -14.13
CA ARG A 36 -10.45 -3.30 -14.33
C ARG A 36 -9.65 -3.23 -13.04
N ILE A 37 -9.05 -4.34 -12.67
CA ILE A 37 -8.12 -4.40 -11.55
C ILE A 37 -6.78 -3.85 -12.01
N ILE A 38 -6.28 -2.86 -11.28
CA ILE A 38 -4.97 -2.23 -11.53
C ILE A 38 -3.97 -2.52 -10.41
N GLY A 39 -4.41 -3.13 -9.32
CA GLY A 39 -3.55 -3.51 -8.20
C GLY A 39 -4.23 -4.46 -7.23
N TYR A 40 -3.43 -5.30 -6.59
CA TYR A 40 -3.85 -6.16 -5.49
C TYR A 40 -3.10 -5.75 -4.24
N GLY A 41 -3.83 -5.62 -3.14
CA GLY A 41 -3.25 -5.58 -1.81
C GLY A 41 -3.49 -6.88 -1.05
N GLU A 42 -2.93 -6.93 0.13
CA GLU A 42 -3.01 -8.01 1.10
C GLU A 42 -4.46 -8.19 1.58
N ILE A 43 -5.17 -7.08 1.73
CA ILE A 43 -6.54 -7.02 2.27
C ILE A 43 -7.47 -6.18 1.38
N SER A 44 -6.99 -5.74 0.21
CA SER A 44 -7.69 -4.80 -0.65
C SER A 44 -7.51 -5.13 -2.13
N THR A 45 -8.31 -4.50 -2.98
CA THR A 45 -8.18 -4.60 -4.44
C THR A 45 -8.43 -3.23 -5.05
N VAL A 46 -7.59 -2.83 -5.99
CA VAL A 46 -7.65 -1.51 -6.62
C VAL A 46 -8.28 -1.64 -8.00
N PHE A 47 -9.38 -0.92 -8.18
CA PHE A 47 -10.11 -0.86 -9.44
C PHE A 47 -9.93 0.49 -10.14
N THR A 48 -10.01 0.46 -11.46
CA THR A 48 -10.41 1.58 -12.30
C THR A 48 -11.64 1.17 -13.10
N PHE A 49 -12.37 2.13 -13.65
CA PHE A 49 -13.60 1.89 -14.41
C PHE A 49 -13.53 2.63 -15.74
N GLU A 50 -14.01 1.98 -16.81
CA GLU A 50 -14.14 2.63 -18.12
C GLU A 50 -15.29 3.64 -18.16
N ASP A 51 -16.32 3.46 -17.31
CA ASP A 51 -17.46 4.37 -17.27
C ASP A 51 -17.02 5.79 -16.91
N ARG A 52 -17.45 6.77 -17.71
CA ARG A 52 -17.10 8.19 -17.57
C ARG A 52 -17.45 8.78 -16.20
N ALA A 53 -18.45 8.24 -15.50
CA ALA A 53 -18.84 8.71 -14.17
C ALA A 53 -17.82 8.30 -13.08
N LEU A 54 -16.98 7.31 -13.36
CA LEU A 54 -15.98 6.76 -12.43
C LEU A 54 -14.54 6.87 -12.94
N SER A 55 -14.34 7.10 -14.24
CA SER A 55 -13.03 7.12 -14.89
C SER A 55 -12.09 8.21 -14.35
N GLY A 56 -10.78 8.02 -14.56
CA GLY A 56 -9.73 8.92 -14.09
C GLY A 56 -9.41 8.79 -12.60
N ARG A 57 -9.91 7.73 -11.94
CA ARG A 57 -9.67 7.47 -10.53
C ARG A 57 -9.32 6.01 -10.28
N ALA A 58 -8.53 5.78 -9.24
CA ALA A 58 -8.29 4.47 -8.64
C ALA A 58 -9.19 4.33 -7.40
N TYR A 59 -9.81 3.16 -7.25
CA TYR A 59 -10.70 2.83 -6.14
C TYR A 59 -10.17 1.61 -5.41
N LYS A 60 -9.59 1.81 -4.23
CA LYS A 60 -9.12 0.74 -3.36
C LYS A 60 -10.30 0.26 -2.52
N ARG A 61 -10.77 -0.95 -2.83
CA ARG A 61 -11.90 -1.63 -2.17
C ARG A 61 -11.40 -2.46 -0.99
N MET A 62 -12.00 -2.28 0.18
CA MET A 62 -11.67 -2.97 1.43
C MET A 62 -12.94 -3.56 2.06
N ALA A 63 -13.06 -4.89 2.08
CA ALA A 63 -14.25 -5.61 2.54
C ALA A 63 -13.93 -6.53 3.73
N ILE A 64 -13.34 -5.95 4.78
CA ILE A 64 -12.84 -6.65 5.98
C ILE A 64 -13.55 -6.25 7.28
N PHE A 65 -14.51 -5.32 7.18
CA PHE A 65 -15.23 -4.74 8.31
C PHE A 65 -16.48 -5.56 8.63
N GLU A 66 -16.77 -5.71 9.92
CA GLU A 66 -17.96 -6.42 10.39
C GLU A 66 -19.15 -5.48 10.57
N ASP A 67 -18.89 -4.26 11.07
CA ASP A 67 -19.89 -3.24 11.31
C ASP A 67 -19.39 -1.83 10.97
N GLN A 68 -20.35 -0.91 10.90
CA GLN A 68 -20.15 0.48 10.45
C GLN A 68 -19.16 1.25 11.35
N SER A 69 -19.11 0.93 12.65
CA SER A 69 -18.23 1.63 13.59
C SER A 69 -16.76 1.38 13.26
N GLU A 70 -16.43 0.15 12.85
CA GLU A 70 -15.07 -0.21 12.45
C GLU A 70 -14.63 0.52 11.18
N SER A 71 -15.50 0.56 10.17
CA SER A 71 -15.21 1.24 8.90
C SER A 71 -15.16 2.75 9.07
N GLU A 72 -16.01 3.35 9.91
CA GLU A 72 -15.94 4.77 10.26
C GLU A 72 -14.65 5.14 10.99
N TYR A 73 -14.25 4.32 11.98
CA TYR A 73 -12.98 4.52 12.70
C TYR A 73 -11.79 4.40 11.75
N TYR A 74 -11.77 3.39 10.88
CA TYR A 74 -10.71 3.20 9.90
C TYR A 74 -10.63 4.36 8.90
N LEU A 75 -11.78 4.84 8.42
CA LEU A 75 -11.85 5.96 7.49
C LEU A 75 -11.36 7.27 8.13
N LYS A 76 -11.65 7.49 9.41
CA LYS A 76 -11.11 8.63 10.16
C LYS A 76 -9.57 8.54 10.25
N GLY A 77 -9.04 7.38 10.62
CA GLY A 77 -7.61 7.13 10.68
C GLY A 77 -6.92 7.32 9.32
N TYR A 78 -7.56 6.88 8.23
CA TYR A 78 -7.10 7.13 6.87
C TYR A 78 -6.91 8.62 6.58
N PHE A 79 -7.93 9.46 6.81
CA PHE A 79 -7.81 10.90 6.55
C PHE A 79 -6.78 11.58 7.45
N GLU A 80 -6.71 11.18 8.72
CA GLU A 80 -5.73 11.69 9.66
C GLU A 80 -4.30 11.34 9.23
N TYR A 81 -4.05 10.09 8.84
CA TYR A 81 -2.76 9.64 8.36
C TYR A 81 -2.30 10.43 7.13
N ASN A 82 -3.16 10.59 6.13
CA ASN A 82 -2.83 11.38 4.94
C ASN A 82 -2.51 12.85 5.28
N ALA A 83 -3.25 13.46 6.21
CA ALA A 83 -2.98 14.83 6.65
C ALA A 83 -1.65 14.95 7.41
N LEU A 84 -1.31 13.95 8.24
CA LEU A 84 -0.05 13.91 8.97
C LEU A 84 1.14 13.65 8.04
N LEU A 85 1.00 12.80 7.02
CA LEU A 85 2.00 12.59 5.97
C LEU A 85 2.34 13.89 5.23
N GLU A 86 1.33 14.65 4.80
CA GLU A 86 1.53 15.95 4.13
C GLU A 86 2.26 16.93 5.04
N LYS A 87 1.86 17.02 6.31
CA LYS A 87 2.53 17.86 7.31
C LYS A 87 3.99 17.45 7.52
N ALA A 88 4.29 16.16 7.39
CA ALA A 88 5.62 15.58 7.50
C ALA A 88 6.44 15.67 6.19
N GLY A 89 5.93 16.31 5.14
CA GLY A 89 6.64 16.50 3.87
C GLY A 89 6.53 15.33 2.88
N VAL A 90 5.66 14.36 3.16
CA VAL A 90 5.32 13.26 2.25
C VAL A 90 4.03 13.61 1.52
N HIS A 91 4.19 14.01 0.25
CA HIS A 91 3.05 14.39 -0.57
C HIS A 91 2.22 13.15 -0.97
N VAL A 92 0.91 13.24 -0.76
CA VAL A 92 -0.07 12.23 -1.17
C VAL A 92 -0.97 12.79 -2.27
N PRO A 93 -1.43 12.00 -3.24
CA PRO A 93 -2.37 12.49 -4.24
C PRO A 93 -3.67 12.96 -3.59
N ASP A 94 -4.44 13.74 -4.36
CA ASP A 94 -5.84 13.97 -4.03
C ASP A 94 -6.50 12.61 -3.72
N HIS A 95 -7.21 12.56 -2.60
CA HIS A 95 -7.88 11.36 -2.12
C HIS A 95 -9.24 11.65 -1.48
N ASP A 96 -10.06 10.61 -1.36
CA ASP A 96 -11.31 10.57 -0.61
C ASP A 96 -11.54 9.15 -0.10
N GLY A 97 -12.54 8.99 0.77
CA GLY A 97 -13.02 7.70 1.19
C GLY A 97 -14.49 7.73 1.55
N PHE A 98 -15.17 6.62 1.28
CA PHE A 98 -16.58 6.45 1.57
C PHE A 98 -16.92 4.98 1.77
N GLU A 99 -18.02 4.76 2.47
CA GLU A 99 -18.55 3.43 2.75
C GLU A 99 -19.69 3.09 1.77
N LEU A 100 -19.72 1.83 1.35
CA LEU A 100 -20.84 1.16 0.71
C LEU A 100 -21.17 -0.12 1.49
N THR A 101 -22.25 -0.79 1.12
CA THR A 101 -22.62 -2.09 1.67
C THR A 101 -22.50 -3.18 0.62
N ASP A 102 -21.93 -4.33 0.98
CA ASP A 102 -21.98 -5.53 0.12
C ASP A 102 -23.40 -6.12 0.05
N HIS A 103 -23.59 -7.15 -0.77
CA HIS A 103 -24.87 -7.86 -0.91
C HIS A 103 -25.39 -8.53 0.38
N GLN A 104 -24.55 -8.66 1.41
CA GLN A 104 -24.93 -9.15 2.75
C GLN A 104 -25.20 -8.01 3.74
N GLY A 105 -25.12 -6.75 3.30
CA GLY A 105 -25.28 -5.58 4.16
C GLY A 105 -24.05 -5.26 5.01
N ARG A 106 -22.88 -5.86 4.74
CA ARG A 106 -21.65 -5.55 5.48
C ARG A 106 -20.93 -4.35 4.88
N PRO A 107 -20.25 -3.53 5.71
CA PRO A 107 -19.53 -2.37 5.20
C PRO A 107 -18.37 -2.74 4.27
N VAL A 108 -18.23 -1.96 3.21
CA VAL A 108 -17.13 -2.01 2.26
C VAL A 108 -16.60 -0.59 2.11
N LEU A 109 -15.35 -0.36 2.51
CA LEU A 109 -14.71 0.92 2.29
C LEU A 109 -14.15 1.02 0.88
N TYR A 110 -14.36 2.19 0.30
CA TYR A 110 -13.78 2.64 -0.94
C TYR A 110 -12.90 3.84 -0.66
N LEU A 111 -11.60 3.67 -0.84
CA LEU A 111 -10.64 4.78 -0.83
C LEU A 111 -10.38 5.17 -2.28
N SER A 112 -10.74 6.39 -2.66
CA SER A 112 -10.54 6.87 -4.04
C SER A 112 -9.36 7.82 -4.11
N GLN A 113 -8.57 7.67 -5.17
CA GLN A 113 -7.43 8.54 -5.48
C GLN A 113 -7.46 8.91 -6.97
N SER A 114 -6.83 10.03 -7.31
CA SER A 114 -6.57 10.36 -8.71
C SER A 114 -5.79 9.23 -9.40
N LEU A 115 -6.21 8.82 -10.59
CA LEU A 115 -5.47 7.83 -11.37
C LEU A 115 -4.20 8.47 -11.93
N LEU A 116 -3.04 8.00 -11.49
CA LEU A 116 -1.75 8.52 -11.91
C LEU A 116 -1.19 7.73 -13.10
N ASN A 117 -0.17 8.29 -13.76
CA ASN A 117 0.49 7.65 -14.90
C ASN A 117 1.21 6.36 -14.44
N PRO A 118 0.81 5.18 -14.94
CA PRO A 118 1.44 3.92 -14.54
C PRO A 118 2.92 3.84 -14.92
N ASP A 119 3.35 4.48 -16.02
CA ASP A 119 4.76 4.46 -16.46
C ASP A 119 5.64 5.36 -15.57
N ALA A 120 5.03 6.16 -14.71
CA ALA A 120 5.72 6.98 -13.73
C ALA A 120 5.85 6.31 -12.36
N LEU A 121 5.31 5.10 -12.17
CA LEU A 121 5.52 4.31 -10.95
C LEU A 121 7.01 3.99 -10.81
N ALA A 122 7.61 4.24 -9.64
CA ALA A 122 9.06 4.14 -9.48
C ALA A 122 9.59 2.72 -9.78
N HIS A 123 8.86 1.67 -9.39
CA HIS A 123 9.23 0.29 -9.72
C HIS A 123 9.24 -0.02 -11.23
N ARG A 124 8.50 0.72 -12.06
CA ARG A 124 8.57 0.61 -13.52
C ARG A 124 9.66 1.52 -14.07
N ALA A 125 9.68 2.76 -13.59
CA ALA A 125 10.61 3.78 -14.03
C ALA A 125 12.07 3.35 -13.89
N ILE A 126 12.45 2.58 -12.84
CA ILE A 126 13.83 2.07 -12.68
C ILE A 126 14.35 1.31 -13.90
N HIS A 127 13.48 0.67 -14.69
CA HIS A 127 13.88 -0.11 -15.87
C HIS A 127 14.19 0.76 -17.08
N ASP A 128 13.62 1.96 -17.13
CA ASP A 128 13.79 2.91 -18.22
C ASP A 128 14.85 3.97 -17.91
N LEU A 129 15.46 3.93 -16.73
CA LEU A 129 16.46 4.91 -16.28
C LEU A 129 17.88 4.41 -16.48
N VAL A 130 18.79 5.33 -16.84
CA VAL A 130 20.21 5.05 -16.69
C VAL A 130 20.57 4.95 -15.20
N PRO A 131 21.60 4.17 -14.80
CA PRO A 131 21.87 3.88 -13.39
C PRO A 131 22.02 5.13 -12.49
N SER A 132 22.66 6.19 -12.99
CA SER A 132 22.80 7.44 -12.23
C SER A 132 21.46 8.14 -11.96
N GLU A 133 20.49 8.02 -12.87
CA GLU A 133 19.16 8.61 -12.71
C GLU A 133 18.28 7.76 -11.80
N ALA A 134 18.44 6.43 -11.80
CA ALA A 134 17.81 5.56 -10.82
C ALA A 134 18.32 5.88 -9.40
N VAL A 135 19.62 6.08 -9.23
CA VAL A 135 20.21 6.56 -7.96
C VAL A 135 19.63 7.93 -7.57
N ARG A 136 19.52 8.88 -8.51
CA ARG A 136 18.91 10.19 -8.23
C ARG A 136 17.46 10.07 -7.80
N MET A 137 16.68 9.16 -8.40
CA MET A 137 15.31 8.87 -7.96
C MET A 137 15.28 8.37 -6.52
N PHE A 138 16.15 7.43 -6.20
CA PHE A 138 16.27 6.85 -4.86
C PHE A 138 16.65 7.89 -3.81
N GLU A 139 17.58 8.80 -4.11
CA GLU A 139 17.92 9.93 -3.23
C GLU A 139 16.71 10.81 -2.91
N VAL A 140 15.84 11.07 -3.89
CA VAL A 140 14.62 11.87 -3.68
C VAL A 140 13.60 11.11 -2.81
N ILE A 141 13.47 9.79 -2.98
CA ILE A 141 12.64 8.94 -2.12
C ILE A 141 13.17 8.97 -0.68
N ILE A 142 14.48 8.76 -0.48
CA ILE A 142 15.11 8.85 0.85
C ILE A 142 14.90 10.23 1.47
N GLY A 143 14.92 11.31 0.68
CA GLY A 143 14.57 12.64 1.17
C GLY A 143 13.17 12.71 1.80
N ARG A 144 12.17 12.03 1.23
CA ARG A 144 10.82 11.96 1.81
C ARG A 144 10.76 11.11 3.08
N VAL A 145 11.50 10.00 3.10
CA VAL A 145 11.70 9.19 4.31
C VAL A 145 12.34 10.05 5.39
N HIS A 146 13.34 10.86 5.06
CA HIS A 146 13.99 11.77 6.00
C HIS A 146 13.06 12.79 6.60
N ASP A 147 12.26 13.46 5.78
CA ASP A 147 11.31 14.47 6.24
C ASP A 147 10.33 13.86 7.26
N LEU A 148 9.81 12.65 6.97
CA LEU A 148 8.91 11.91 7.86
C LEU A 148 9.56 11.51 9.19
N PHE A 149 10.73 10.86 9.14
CA PHE A 149 11.38 10.40 10.35
C PHE A 149 11.92 11.56 11.21
N SER A 150 12.29 12.67 10.59
CA SER A 150 12.64 13.91 11.31
C SER A 150 11.43 14.51 12.02
N ALA A 151 10.26 14.46 11.39
CA ALA A 151 9.00 14.87 12.02
C ALA A 151 8.64 13.97 13.22
N ASN A 152 8.83 12.65 13.11
CA ASN A 152 8.66 11.71 14.23
C ASN A 152 9.61 12.04 15.39
N ALA A 153 10.89 12.30 15.11
CA ALA A 153 11.87 12.66 16.13
C ALA A 153 11.54 13.98 16.84
N ALA A 154 10.94 14.95 16.12
CA ALA A 154 10.48 16.22 16.66
C ALA A 154 9.18 16.11 17.48
N ASN A 155 8.40 15.03 17.30
CA ASN A 155 7.14 14.81 18.02
C ASN A 155 6.99 13.34 18.47
N PRO A 156 7.71 12.90 19.52
CA PRO A 156 7.72 11.49 19.93
C PRO A 156 6.37 10.91 20.33
N GLY A 157 5.40 11.76 20.73
CA GLY A 157 4.05 11.32 21.10
C GLY A 157 3.18 10.89 19.91
N VAL A 158 3.57 11.24 18.68
CA VAL A 158 2.88 10.80 17.45
C VAL A 158 3.92 10.38 16.42
N GLN A 159 3.98 9.09 16.12
CA GLN A 159 4.87 8.52 15.12
C GLN A 159 4.09 8.06 13.91
N LEU A 160 4.60 8.36 12.72
CA LEU A 160 4.10 7.84 11.46
C LEU A 160 4.98 6.70 10.98
N GLY A 161 4.37 5.60 10.57
CA GLY A 161 5.07 4.55 9.82
C GLY A 161 5.05 4.87 8.32
N LEU A 162 5.88 4.17 7.55
CA LEU A 162 5.89 4.32 6.09
C LEU A 162 6.30 3.02 5.40
N ASP A 163 5.41 2.48 4.55
CA ASP A 163 5.78 1.43 3.60
C ASP A 163 6.42 2.08 2.37
N ALA A 164 7.74 2.19 2.37
CA ALA A 164 8.48 2.93 1.34
C ALA A 164 8.79 2.13 0.07
N GLN A 165 8.12 1.00 -0.18
CA GLN A 165 8.33 0.19 -1.39
C GLN A 165 8.31 1.00 -2.70
N LEU A 166 9.11 0.59 -3.69
CA LEU A 166 9.19 1.29 -4.98
C LEU A 166 7.84 1.36 -5.70
N SER A 167 6.95 0.40 -5.48
CA SER A 167 5.59 0.43 -6.05
C SER A 167 4.69 1.52 -5.46
N ASN A 168 5.06 2.09 -4.31
CA ASN A 168 4.24 3.06 -3.58
C ASN A 168 4.61 4.51 -3.90
N TRP A 169 5.60 4.73 -4.79
CA TRP A 169 6.03 6.04 -5.24
C TRP A 169 5.71 6.27 -6.71
N VAL A 170 5.13 7.42 -7.01
CA VAL A 170 4.86 7.86 -8.39
C VAL A 170 5.60 9.16 -8.67
N LEU A 171 6.36 9.17 -9.75
CA LEU A 171 7.01 10.35 -10.27
C LEU A 171 5.97 11.29 -10.90
N SER A 172 6.14 12.59 -10.68
CA SER A 172 5.35 13.61 -11.37
C SER A 172 5.42 13.50 -12.90
N HIS A 173 6.52 12.95 -13.43
CA HIS A 173 6.75 12.73 -14.86
C HIS A 173 7.45 11.38 -15.05
N ALA A 174 6.96 10.59 -16.00
CA ALA A 174 7.64 9.35 -16.41
C ALA A 174 9.03 9.67 -17.02
N PRO A 175 9.99 8.73 -16.93
CA PRO A 175 11.28 8.86 -17.59
C PRO A 175 11.16 9.15 -19.09
N ARG A 176 12.11 9.91 -19.63
CA ARG A 176 12.28 10.10 -21.08
C ARG A 176 13.76 9.92 -21.44
N ASP A 177 14.03 9.09 -22.44
CA ASP A 177 15.38 8.81 -22.95
C ASP A 177 16.39 8.46 -21.84
N GLY A 178 15.99 7.61 -20.89
CA GLY A 178 16.89 7.21 -19.80
C GLY A 178 16.91 8.17 -18.61
N ARG A 179 16.18 9.30 -18.64
CA ARG A 179 16.42 10.44 -17.74
C ARG A 179 15.18 10.99 -17.07
N LEU A 180 15.39 11.56 -15.89
CA LEU A 180 14.40 12.29 -15.11
C LEU A 180 14.55 13.81 -15.32
N PRO A 181 13.47 14.60 -15.20
CA PRO A 181 13.55 16.05 -15.20
C PRO A 181 14.37 16.58 -14.01
N ARG A 182 15.00 17.75 -14.17
CA ARG A 182 15.85 18.37 -13.13
C ARG A 182 15.19 18.46 -11.75
N ARG A 183 13.88 18.74 -11.71
CA ARG A 183 13.07 18.67 -10.49
C ARG A 183 12.21 17.41 -10.55
N ILE A 184 12.39 16.54 -9.55
CA ILE A 184 11.61 15.31 -9.41
C ILE A 184 10.52 15.58 -8.37
N GLY A 185 9.26 15.66 -8.81
CA GLY A 185 8.12 15.54 -7.92
C GLY A 185 7.80 14.07 -7.65
N LEU A 186 7.42 13.75 -6.41
CA LEU A 186 6.99 12.43 -5.97
C LEU A 186 5.64 12.51 -5.26
N SER A 187 4.82 11.48 -5.46
CA SER A 187 3.61 11.24 -4.68
C SER A 187 3.66 9.84 -4.08
N TYR A 188 3.30 9.73 -2.80
CA TYR A 188 3.14 8.47 -2.09
C TYR A 188 1.68 8.00 -2.19
N ILE A 189 1.46 6.78 -2.70
CA ILE A 189 0.10 6.33 -3.04
C ILE A 189 -0.47 5.28 -2.10
N ASP A 190 0.36 4.54 -1.36
CA ASP A 190 -0.13 3.47 -0.50
C ASP A 190 -0.48 3.95 0.91
N THR A 191 -1.57 4.70 1.00
CA THR A 191 -2.02 5.29 2.27
C THR A 191 -3.17 4.54 2.92
N SER A 192 -3.54 3.37 2.37
CA SER A 192 -4.70 2.62 2.85
C SER A 192 -4.51 1.98 4.21
N LEU A 193 -3.26 1.73 4.63
CA LEU A 193 -2.97 1.29 5.98
C LEU A 193 -2.48 2.50 6.78
N PRO A 194 -3.34 3.10 7.63
CA PRO A 194 -2.96 4.27 8.42
C PRO A 194 -2.00 3.84 9.54
N LEU A 195 -0.70 4.01 9.29
CA LEU A 195 0.37 3.69 10.23
C LEU A 195 0.60 4.88 11.15
N ILE A 196 -0.19 4.95 12.21
CA ILE A 196 -0.07 5.97 13.25
C ILE A 196 0.14 5.27 14.59
N ARG A 197 1.19 5.68 15.31
CA ARG A 197 1.35 5.37 16.73
C ARG A 197 1.18 6.62 17.57
N ARG A 198 0.42 6.49 18.66
CA ARG A 198 0.40 7.49 19.73
C ARG A 198 0.93 6.90 21.00
N ASP A 199 1.90 7.59 21.59
CA ASP A 199 2.54 7.17 22.83
C ASP A 199 3.02 5.69 22.76
N GLY A 200 3.53 5.29 21.60
CA GLY A 200 4.03 3.94 21.31
C GLY A 200 2.97 2.88 20.99
N GLN A 201 1.68 3.22 20.98
CA GLN A 201 0.60 2.28 20.66
C GLN A 201 0.05 2.50 19.25
N GLU A 202 -0.12 1.40 18.51
CA GLU A 202 -0.68 1.40 17.16
C GLU A 202 -2.16 1.79 17.19
N GLU A 203 -2.57 2.77 16.37
CA GLU A 203 -3.97 3.20 16.30
C GLU A 203 -4.84 2.28 15.44
N VAL A 204 -4.24 1.65 14.43
CA VAL A 204 -4.94 0.71 13.55
C VAL A 204 -5.13 -0.63 14.26
N ASN A 205 -6.35 -1.16 14.20
CA ASN A 205 -6.62 -2.50 14.71
C ASN A 205 -5.98 -3.55 13.78
N ALA A 206 -4.84 -4.09 14.20
CA ALA A 206 -4.08 -5.09 13.45
C ALA A 206 -4.87 -6.40 13.22
N GLU A 207 -5.94 -6.66 13.99
CA GLU A 207 -6.82 -7.82 13.78
C GLU A 207 -7.56 -7.80 12.45
N LEU A 208 -7.79 -6.61 11.89
CA LEU A 208 -8.44 -6.47 10.59
C LEU A 208 -7.66 -7.21 9.49
N PHE A 209 -6.33 -7.30 9.61
CA PHE A 209 -5.47 -8.04 8.70
C PHE A 209 -5.57 -9.55 8.87
N LEU A 210 -5.88 -10.04 10.07
CA LEU A 210 -5.97 -11.46 10.35
C LEU A 210 -7.30 -12.06 9.93
N ARG A 211 -8.36 -11.25 9.80
CA ARG A 211 -9.71 -11.68 9.36
C ARG A 211 -9.75 -12.30 7.98
N VAL A 212 -8.75 -12.04 7.14
CA VAL A 212 -8.68 -12.60 5.78
C VAL A 212 -8.12 -14.02 5.76
N CYS A 213 -7.68 -14.54 6.90
CA CYS A 213 -7.12 -15.86 7.09
C CYS A 213 -8.02 -16.76 7.97
N PRO A 214 -7.84 -18.09 7.94
CA PRO A 214 -8.59 -19.00 8.81
C PRO A 214 -8.27 -18.74 10.28
N VAL A 215 -9.29 -18.69 11.13
CA VAL A 215 -9.15 -18.41 12.58
C VAL A 215 -8.19 -19.38 13.27
N ALA A 216 -8.21 -20.67 12.88
CA ALA A 216 -7.30 -21.68 13.44
C ALA A 216 -5.82 -21.43 13.10
N LEU A 217 -5.52 -20.57 12.13
CA LEU A 217 -4.16 -20.23 11.68
C LEU A 217 -3.80 -18.77 11.99
N SER A 218 -4.77 -17.93 12.33
CA SER A 218 -4.52 -16.52 12.64
C SER A 218 -3.63 -16.33 13.86
N TRP A 219 -3.67 -17.26 14.84
CA TRP A 219 -2.77 -17.23 15.99
C TRP A 219 -1.30 -17.39 15.62
N ILE A 220 -0.98 -18.12 14.54
CA ILE A 220 0.38 -18.26 14.02
C ILE A 220 0.84 -16.91 13.46
N LEU A 221 -0.01 -16.26 12.66
CA LEU A 221 0.27 -14.93 12.12
C LEU A 221 0.45 -13.89 13.22
N ARG A 222 -0.43 -13.90 14.23
CA ARG A 222 -0.34 -13.04 15.40
C ARG A 222 0.97 -13.23 16.16
N ARG A 223 1.33 -14.48 16.49
CA ARG A 223 2.47 -14.78 17.38
C ARG A 223 3.83 -14.51 16.75
N PHE A 224 3.94 -14.67 15.44
CA PHE A 224 5.23 -14.67 14.75
C PHE A 224 5.40 -13.51 13.77
N PHE A 225 4.35 -12.75 13.45
CA PHE A 225 4.43 -11.80 12.34
C PHE A 225 3.76 -10.45 12.61
N LEU A 226 2.66 -10.36 13.35
CA LEU A 226 1.86 -9.12 13.33
C LEU A 226 2.60 -7.89 13.91
N ASP A 227 3.13 -8.00 15.13
CA ASP A 227 3.79 -6.87 15.79
C ASP A 227 5.14 -6.56 15.12
N GLU A 228 5.96 -7.61 14.88
CA GLU A 228 7.27 -7.47 14.24
C GLU A 228 7.21 -6.95 12.80
N VAL A 229 6.14 -7.21 12.05
CA VAL A 229 5.98 -6.68 10.68
C VAL A 229 5.59 -5.21 10.73
N LEU A 230 4.64 -4.83 11.59
CA LEU A 230 4.21 -3.43 11.68
C LEU A 230 5.31 -2.52 12.25
N ASP A 231 6.12 -3.02 13.20
CA ASP A 231 7.24 -2.28 13.78
C ASP A 231 8.26 -1.80 12.73
N ARG A 232 8.50 -2.60 11.68
CA ARG A 232 9.48 -2.28 10.62
C ARG A 232 9.19 -0.94 9.94
N TYR A 233 7.91 -0.58 9.80
CA TYR A 233 7.52 0.68 9.16
C TYR A 233 7.85 1.92 9.98
N TYR A 234 8.16 1.76 11.27
CA TYR A 234 8.53 2.84 12.19
C TYR A 234 10.05 2.92 12.44
N LEU A 235 10.83 2.09 11.76
CA LEU A 235 12.29 2.02 11.92
C LEU A 235 12.96 2.40 10.61
N VAL A 236 13.69 3.52 10.60
CA VAL A 236 14.31 4.09 9.40
C VAL A 236 15.18 3.07 8.65
N ARG A 237 15.93 2.24 9.39
CA ARG A 237 16.78 1.20 8.81
C ARG A 237 15.95 0.13 8.07
N GLU A 238 14.87 -0.32 8.68
CA GLU A 238 14.03 -1.39 8.12
C GLU A 238 13.24 -0.90 6.91
N VAL A 239 12.76 0.36 6.95
CA VAL A 239 12.12 1.02 5.80
C VAL A 239 13.08 1.10 4.60
N LEU A 240 14.34 1.47 4.81
CA LEU A 240 15.34 1.51 3.74
C LEU A 240 15.73 0.11 3.26
N LEU A 241 15.82 -0.85 4.17
CA LEU A 241 16.12 -2.23 3.85
C LEU A 241 15.04 -2.83 2.92
N ASP A 242 13.76 -2.62 3.23
CA ASP A 242 12.64 -3.06 2.40
C ASP A 242 12.64 -2.39 1.01
N LEU A 243 12.83 -1.06 0.99
CA LEU A 243 12.92 -0.29 -0.25
C LEU A 243 14.07 -0.78 -1.17
N ILE A 244 15.21 -1.20 -0.61
CA ILE A 244 16.32 -1.78 -1.40
C ILE A 244 16.02 -3.23 -1.77
N ALA A 245 15.40 -4.01 -0.89
CA ALA A 245 15.02 -5.40 -1.16
C ALA A 245 14.03 -5.53 -2.32
N ASN A 246 13.21 -4.51 -2.56
CA ASN A 246 12.36 -4.40 -3.75
C ASN A 246 13.16 -4.51 -5.07
N LEU A 247 14.44 -4.12 -5.12
CA LEU A 247 15.25 -4.30 -6.34
C LEU A 247 15.40 -5.78 -6.74
N ILE A 248 15.36 -6.71 -5.78
CA ILE A 248 15.39 -8.15 -6.10
C ILE A 248 14.05 -8.56 -6.72
N LYS A 249 12.93 -8.12 -6.13
CA LYS A 249 11.57 -8.34 -6.66
C LYS A 249 11.42 -7.80 -8.09
N GLU A 250 11.94 -6.60 -8.34
CA GLU A 250 11.88 -5.93 -9.64
C GLU A 250 13.02 -6.37 -10.59
N ARG A 251 13.85 -7.37 -10.24
CA ARG A 251 14.96 -7.86 -11.11
C ARG A 251 15.98 -6.77 -11.48
N ALA A 252 16.18 -5.79 -10.60
CA ALA A 252 17.12 -4.68 -10.73
C ALA A 252 18.31 -4.78 -9.76
N GLU A 253 18.80 -6.00 -9.50
CA GLU A 253 19.85 -6.28 -8.50
C GLU A 253 21.16 -5.49 -8.73
N HIS A 254 21.45 -5.10 -9.97
CA HIS A 254 22.62 -4.28 -10.32
C HIS A 254 22.60 -2.88 -9.66
N LEU A 255 21.45 -2.42 -9.17
CA LEU A 255 21.29 -1.16 -8.43
C LEU A 255 21.48 -1.31 -6.91
N ILE A 256 21.62 -2.53 -6.39
CA ILE A 256 21.72 -2.77 -4.93
C ILE A 256 22.93 -2.06 -4.34
N GLU A 257 24.13 -2.25 -4.89
CA GLU A 257 25.35 -1.62 -4.36
C GLU A 257 25.30 -0.07 -4.44
N PRO A 258 24.89 0.55 -5.57
CA PRO A 258 24.66 1.99 -5.61
C PRO A 258 23.65 2.50 -4.58
N TYR A 259 22.54 1.78 -4.36
CA TYR A 259 21.51 2.17 -3.38
C TYR A 259 22.02 2.00 -1.95
N LEU A 260 22.73 0.92 -1.64
CA LEU A 260 23.35 0.72 -0.32
C LEU A 260 24.34 1.84 0.01
N ALA A 261 25.14 2.28 -0.96
CA ALA A 261 26.06 3.39 -0.76
C ALA A 261 25.33 4.69 -0.37
N VAL A 262 24.20 5.01 -1.01
CA VAL A 262 23.38 6.17 -0.66
C VAL A 262 22.71 5.97 0.71
N ALA A 263 22.09 4.82 0.93
CA ALA A 263 21.36 4.53 2.15
C ALA A 263 22.25 4.54 3.39
N ASN A 264 23.45 3.95 3.31
CA ASN A 264 24.38 3.91 4.44
C ASN A 264 24.91 5.30 4.79
N ARG A 265 25.26 6.13 3.81
CA ARG A 265 25.61 7.55 4.06
C ARG A 265 24.46 8.31 4.73
N TYR A 266 23.22 7.97 4.37
CA TYR A 266 22.05 8.58 4.99
C TYR A 266 21.84 8.07 6.43
N LEU A 267 22.05 6.78 6.69
CA LEU A 267 21.92 6.17 8.01
C LEU A 267 22.93 6.70 9.03
N GLU A 268 24.07 7.26 8.61
CA GLU A 268 25.01 7.95 9.50
C GLU A 268 24.37 9.08 10.32
N ARG A 269 23.23 9.64 9.84
CA ARG A 269 22.46 10.66 10.56
C ARG A 269 21.59 10.10 11.69
N TRP A 270 21.46 8.78 11.78
CA TRP A 270 20.61 8.06 12.71
C TRP A 270 21.48 7.14 13.57
N PRO A 271 22.00 7.61 14.72
CA PRO A 271 23.04 6.90 15.48
C PRO A 271 22.68 5.48 15.89
N GLU A 272 21.39 5.21 16.12
CA GLU A 272 20.87 3.89 16.50
C GLU A 272 20.78 2.91 15.30
N ALA A 273 20.89 3.41 14.06
CA ALA A 273 20.71 2.62 12.86
C ALA A 273 22.05 2.06 12.34
N LYS A 274 22.20 0.74 12.40
CA LYS A 274 23.36 0.05 11.84
C LYS A 274 23.35 0.10 10.31
N PRO A 275 24.52 0.17 9.65
CA PRO A 275 24.62 0.04 8.19
C PRO A 275 23.92 -1.21 7.65
N ILE A 276 23.44 -1.09 6.42
CA ILE A 276 22.83 -2.17 5.64
C ILE A 276 23.92 -2.78 4.76
N GLU A 277 23.90 -4.10 4.65
CA GLU A 277 24.83 -4.85 3.80
C GLU A 277 24.03 -5.67 2.80
N THR A 278 24.65 -6.06 1.69
CA THR A 278 24.02 -6.87 0.64
C THR A 278 23.44 -8.18 1.19
N GLY A 279 24.09 -8.77 2.19
CA GLY A 279 23.59 -9.95 2.90
C GLY A 279 22.26 -9.68 3.63
N HIS A 280 22.12 -8.51 4.26
CA HIS A 280 20.87 -8.08 4.91
C HIS A 280 19.74 -7.95 3.89
N VAL A 281 19.98 -7.34 2.72
CA VAL A 281 18.98 -7.18 1.65
C VAL A 281 18.45 -8.53 1.18
N ARG A 282 19.36 -9.48 0.90
CA ARG A 282 18.97 -10.83 0.44
C ARG A 282 18.27 -11.64 1.53
N ALA A 283 18.67 -11.48 2.79
CA ALA A 283 18.00 -12.14 3.92
C ALA A 283 16.57 -11.61 4.08
N TYR A 284 16.43 -10.28 4.13
CA TYR A 284 15.13 -9.61 4.24
C TYR A 284 14.18 -10.03 3.12
N TYR A 285 14.61 -9.94 1.85
CA TYR A 285 13.76 -10.33 0.73
C TYR A 285 13.27 -11.79 0.81
N ARG A 286 14.13 -12.72 1.25
CA ARG A 286 13.76 -14.13 1.39
C ARG A 286 12.71 -14.33 2.49
N GLU A 287 12.87 -13.64 3.61
CA GLU A 287 11.94 -13.68 4.73
C GLU A 287 10.60 -13.06 4.34
N ASP A 288 10.61 -11.85 3.79
CA ASP A 288 9.43 -11.14 3.33
C ASP A 288 8.65 -11.94 2.28
N ALA A 289 9.35 -12.47 1.26
CA ALA A 289 8.74 -13.32 0.25
C ALA A 289 8.12 -14.61 0.83
N LEU A 290 8.68 -15.16 1.91
CA LEU A 290 8.13 -16.30 2.63
C LEU A 290 6.84 -15.91 3.37
N ILE A 291 6.87 -14.80 4.12
CA ILE A 291 5.72 -14.26 4.87
C ILE A 291 4.54 -14.06 3.93
N TRP A 292 4.73 -13.33 2.84
CA TRP A 292 3.64 -13.03 1.90
C TRP A 292 3.14 -14.26 1.16
N ARG A 293 4.01 -15.23 0.87
CA ARG A 293 3.60 -16.51 0.29
C ARG A 293 2.73 -17.32 1.26
N LEU A 294 3.10 -17.34 2.54
CA LEU A 294 2.33 -18.02 3.58
C LEU A 294 0.97 -17.33 3.76
N PHE A 295 0.96 -16.00 3.87
CA PHE A 295 -0.26 -15.20 4.01
C PHE A 295 -1.23 -15.41 2.85
N LEU A 296 -0.75 -15.34 1.60
CA LEU A 296 -1.57 -15.63 0.42
C LEU A 296 -2.10 -17.07 0.42
N SER A 297 -1.30 -18.04 0.89
CA SER A 297 -1.74 -19.44 1.00
C SER A 297 -2.88 -19.57 2.01
N PHE A 298 -2.80 -18.91 3.17
CA PHE A 298 -3.87 -18.89 4.16
C PHE A 298 -5.14 -18.24 3.60
N ARG A 299 -5.03 -17.13 2.87
CA ARG A 299 -6.18 -16.51 2.19
C ARG A 299 -6.86 -17.46 1.18
N LYS A 300 -6.07 -18.21 0.40
CA LYS A 300 -6.59 -19.23 -0.53
C LYS A 300 -7.30 -20.37 0.21
N MET A 301 -6.75 -20.83 1.33
CA MET A 301 -7.38 -21.85 2.18
C MET A 301 -8.69 -21.33 2.77
N GLU A 302 -8.73 -20.09 3.26
CA GLU A 302 -9.94 -19.48 3.80
C GLU A 302 -11.04 -19.37 2.75
N ARG A 303 -10.69 -18.93 1.53
CA ARG A 303 -11.63 -18.90 0.40
C ARG A 303 -12.19 -20.29 0.11
N PHE A 304 -11.34 -21.32 0.06
CA PHE A 304 -11.77 -22.69 -0.16
C PHE A 304 -12.69 -23.18 0.96
N TRP A 305 -12.31 -22.96 2.22
CA TRP A 305 -13.09 -23.37 3.39
C TRP A 305 -14.48 -22.72 3.40
N ARG A 306 -14.55 -21.40 3.19
CA ARG A 306 -15.83 -20.68 3.13
C ARG A 306 -16.70 -21.15 1.97
N LEU A 307 -16.17 -21.17 0.75
CA LEU A 307 -16.97 -21.47 -0.44
C LEU A 307 -17.34 -22.95 -0.56
N LYS A 308 -16.42 -23.88 -0.26
CA LYS A 308 -16.60 -25.32 -0.53
C LYS A 308 -17.06 -26.12 0.69
N ILE A 309 -16.64 -25.73 1.89
CA ILE A 309 -16.96 -26.48 3.12
C ILE A 309 -18.15 -25.84 3.85
N ARG A 310 -18.07 -24.54 4.16
CA ARG A 310 -19.14 -23.83 4.88
C ARG A 310 -20.27 -23.33 3.98
N ARG A 311 -20.07 -23.32 2.65
CA ARG A 311 -20.98 -22.69 1.67
C ARG A 311 -21.35 -21.26 2.04
N GLN A 312 -20.39 -20.55 2.62
CA GLN A 312 -20.50 -19.15 2.99
C GLN A 312 -19.85 -18.28 1.92
N PRO A 313 -20.36 -17.07 1.70
CA PRO A 313 -19.78 -16.12 0.76
C PRO A 313 -18.38 -15.65 1.21
N TYR A 314 -17.56 -15.24 0.23
CA TYR A 314 -16.21 -14.73 0.42
C TYR A 314 -16.03 -13.43 -0.36
N SER A 315 -15.94 -12.30 0.35
CA SER A 315 -15.99 -10.96 -0.27
C SER A 315 -14.64 -10.42 -0.75
N LEU A 316 -13.55 -11.14 -0.50
CA LEU A 316 -12.22 -10.70 -0.88
C LEU A 316 -11.83 -11.25 -2.24
N ILE A 317 -11.09 -10.45 -2.99
CA ILE A 317 -10.55 -10.84 -4.29
C ILE A 317 -9.12 -11.28 -4.07
N LEU A 318 -8.75 -12.42 -4.66
CA LEU A 318 -7.39 -12.94 -4.60
C LEU A 318 -6.68 -12.68 -5.92
N PRO A 319 -5.36 -12.37 -5.88
CA PRO A 319 -4.60 -12.24 -7.11
C PRO A 319 -4.64 -13.54 -7.90
N GLY A 320 -4.64 -13.40 -9.23
CA GLY A 320 -4.44 -14.50 -10.15
C GLY A 320 -3.05 -15.14 -10.02
N PRO A 321 -2.67 -16.03 -10.95
CA PRO A 321 -1.30 -16.53 -11.03
C PRO A 321 -0.32 -15.36 -11.14
N ILE A 322 0.66 -15.29 -10.23
CA ILE A 322 1.70 -14.26 -10.24
C ILE A 322 2.91 -14.84 -10.97
N SER A 323 3.28 -14.23 -12.10
CA SER A 323 4.58 -14.45 -12.73
C SER A 323 5.63 -13.73 -11.90
N ARG A 324 6.49 -14.45 -11.16
CA ARG A 324 7.64 -13.88 -10.45
C ARG A 324 8.89 -13.98 -11.29
#